data_AF-A0A962TC53-F1
#
_entry.id   AF-A0A962TC53-F1
#
_cell.length_a   1.000
_cell.length_b   1.000
_cell.length_c   1.000
_cell.angle_alpha   90.00
_cell.angle_beta   90.00
_cell.angle_gamma   90.00
#
_symmetry.space_group_name_H-M   'P 1'
#
loop_
_entity.id
_entity.type
_entity.pdbx_description
1 polymer ?
#
loop_
_entity_poly.entity_id
_entity_poly.type
_entity_poly.pdbx_seq_one_letter_code
_entity_poly.pdbx_strand_id
1 'polypeptide(L)'
;MAVTLGAGLMLSGTALAKGVTQSMINQDAVTTEDVVSWGMGQQGQRFSPLKTINKSNVRKLVPAWSFSFGGEKQRGQQSQPLIYDGKMYVTGSYSRI
;
A
#
# COMPACT_ATOMS: atom_id res chain seq x y z
N MET A 1 28.02 -45.32 -27.22
CA MET A 1 28.22 -44.06 -26.48
C MET A 1 27.87 -42.90 -27.40
N ALA A 2 26.78 -42.19 -27.13
CA ALA A 2 26.54 -40.84 -27.63
C ALA A 2 25.57 -40.18 -26.65
N VAL A 3 26.10 -39.35 -25.76
CA VAL A 3 25.32 -38.56 -24.81
C VAL A 3 25.18 -37.17 -25.41
N THR A 4 23.99 -36.82 -25.88
CA THR A 4 23.66 -35.47 -26.35
C THR A 4 23.21 -34.62 -25.14
N LEU A 5 24.05 -33.68 -24.72
CA LEU A 5 23.68 -32.62 -23.77
C LEU A 5 22.80 -31.59 -24.51
N GLY A 6 21.52 -31.54 -24.19
CA GLY A 6 20.64 -30.43 -24.57
C GLY A 6 20.69 -29.33 -23.51
N ALA A 7 21.32 -28.20 -23.83
CA ALA A 7 21.30 -27.02 -22.97
C ALA A 7 19.92 -26.35 -23.05
N GLY A 8 19.11 -26.47 -21.99
CA GLY A 8 17.84 -25.78 -21.86
C GLY A 8 18.06 -24.31 -21.47
N LEU A 9 17.76 -23.38 -22.37
CA LEU A 9 17.74 -21.96 -22.07
C LEU A 9 16.52 -21.65 -21.19
N MET A 10 16.71 -21.55 -19.88
CA MET A 10 15.66 -21.03 -18.99
C MET A 10 15.55 -19.53 -19.22
N LEU A 11 14.52 -19.09 -19.95
CA LEU A 11 14.10 -17.70 -19.92
C LEU A 11 13.52 -17.39 -18.54
N SER A 12 14.36 -16.86 -17.66
CA SER A 12 13.91 -16.19 -16.43
C SER A 12 13.11 -14.95 -16.82
N GLY A 13 11.79 -15.08 -16.95
CA GLY A 13 10.90 -13.95 -17.13
C GLY A 13 11.01 -13.03 -15.92
N THR A 14 11.44 -11.79 -16.12
CA THR A 14 11.37 -10.76 -15.08
C THR A 14 9.90 -10.48 -14.80
N ALA A 15 9.39 -10.90 -13.64
CA ALA A 15 8.09 -10.49 -13.17
C ALA A 15 8.09 -8.97 -12.98
N LEU A 16 7.44 -8.22 -13.88
CA LEU A 16 7.20 -6.80 -13.68
C LEU A 16 6.26 -6.66 -12.48
N ALA A 17 6.67 -5.89 -11.47
CA ALA A 17 5.77 -5.51 -10.38
C ALA A 17 4.52 -4.86 -11.00
N LYS A 18 3.34 -5.36 -10.65
CA LYS A 18 2.06 -4.77 -11.07
C LYS A 18 2.01 -3.37 -10.45
N GLY A 19 2.13 -2.34 -11.27
CA GLY A 19 2.06 -0.95 -10.81
C GLY A 19 0.62 -0.50 -10.59
N VAL A 20 0.46 0.61 -9.86
CA VAL A 20 -0.83 1.31 -9.78
C VAL A 20 -1.22 1.79 -11.18
N THR A 21 -2.43 1.45 -11.61
CA THR A 21 -2.97 1.84 -12.93
C THR A 21 -3.96 2.98 -12.80
N GLN A 22 -4.24 3.68 -13.91
CA GLN A 22 -5.26 4.74 -13.92
C GLN A 22 -6.65 4.20 -13.53
N SER A 23 -6.99 2.97 -13.94
CA SER A 23 -8.25 2.34 -13.55
C SER A 23 -8.37 2.17 -12.03
N MET A 24 -7.27 1.78 -11.37
CA MET A 24 -7.24 1.66 -9.90
C MET A 24 -7.46 3.02 -9.24
N ILE A 25 -6.80 4.09 -9.73
CA ILE A 25 -6.97 5.45 -9.21
C ILE A 25 -8.41 5.95 -9.37
N ASN A 26 -9.04 5.66 -10.51
CA ASN A 26 -10.43 6.03 -10.78
C ASN A 26 -11.42 5.28 -9.86
N GLN A 27 -11.04 4.09 -9.38
CA GLN A 27 -11.86 3.22 -8.53
C GLN A 27 -11.53 3.32 -7.04
N ASP A 28 -10.52 4.10 -6.66
CA ASP A 28 -10.00 4.20 -5.28
C ASP A 28 -11.09 4.54 -4.24
N ALA A 29 -12.13 5.25 -4.66
CA ALA A 29 -13.28 5.61 -3.83
C ALA A 29 -14.12 4.42 -3.32
N VAL A 30 -14.09 3.29 -4.04
CA VAL A 30 -14.97 2.14 -3.80
C VAL A 30 -14.21 0.85 -3.47
N THR A 31 -12.92 0.78 -3.77
CA THR A 31 -12.06 -0.34 -3.39
C THR A 31 -11.71 -0.28 -1.91
N THR A 32 -11.68 -1.43 -1.23
CA THR A 32 -11.46 -1.50 0.22
C THR A 32 -10.09 -2.00 0.64
N GLU A 33 -9.36 -2.63 -0.28
CA GLU A 33 -8.07 -3.27 0.03
C GLU A 33 -6.89 -2.29 -0.06
N ASP A 34 -7.04 -1.23 -0.85
CA ASP A 34 -5.97 -0.30 -1.18
C ASP A 34 -6.42 1.16 -0.94
N VAL A 35 -5.43 2.05 -0.78
CA VAL A 35 -5.59 3.51 -0.81
C VAL A 35 -4.51 4.06 -1.73
N VAL A 36 -4.85 4.27 -3.00
CA VAL A 36 -3.89 4.63 -4.05
C VAL A 36 -3.90 6.10 -4.44
N SER A 37 -4.80 6.90 -3.86
CA SER A 37 -4.84 8.35 -4.09
C SER A 37 -4.96 9.18 -2.82
N TRP A 38 -4.41 10.38 -2.87
CA TRP A 38 -4.61 11.36 -1.82
C TRP A 38 -6.08 11.79 -1.81
N GLY A 39 -6.74 11.68 -0.65
CA GLY A 39 -8.18 11.94 -0.53
C GLY A 39 -9.11 10.72 -0.70
N MET A 40 -8.58 9.50 -0.91
CA MET A 40 -9.36 8.25 -1.06
C MET A 40 -10.39 8.33 -2.19
N GLY A 41 -9.89 8.63 -3.39
CA GLY A 41 -10.67 8.91 -4.59
C GLY A 41 -10.42 10.33 -5.11
N GLN A 42 -10.59 10.49 -6.42
CA GLN A 42 -10.39 11.76 -7.14
C GLN A 42 -11.30 12.90 -6.64
N GLN A 43 -12.41 12.55 -6.01
CA GLN A 43 -13.36 13.46 -5.39
C GLN A 43 -12.91 13.98 -4.01
N GLY A 44 -11.85 13.42 -3.41
CA GLY A 44 -11.26 13.92 -2.17
C GLY A 44 -12.13 13.74 -0.91
N GLN A 45 -13.11 12.84 -0.93
CA GLN A 45 -14.11 12.70 0.14
C GLN A 45 -13.59 12.03 1.41
N ARG A 46 -12.47 11.29 1.36
CA ARG A 46 -11.90 10.58 2.50
C ARG A 46 -12.89 9.61 3.17
N PHE A 47 -13.76 8.99 2.36
CA PHE A 47 -14.79 8.06 2.81
C PHE A 47 -14.38 6.62 2.51
N SER A 48 -14.59 5.71 3.47
CA SER A 48 -14.41 4.27 3.28
C SER A 48 -15.76 3.55 3.42
N PRO A 49 -16.10 2.62 2.51
CA PRO A 49 -17.33 1.82 2.62
C PRO A 49 -17.22 0.67 3.64
N LEU A 50 -16.05 0.44 4.26
CA LEU A 50 -15.85 -0.60 5.27
C LEU A 50 -16.73 -0.40 6.51
N LYS A 51 -17.29 -1.51 7.03
CA LYS A 51 -18.22 -1.50 8.19
C LYS A 51 -17.78 -2.38 9.35
N THR A 52 -16.64 -3.06 9.21
CA THR A 52 -16.10 -4.00 10.21
C THR A 52 -15.96 -3.34 11.57
N ILE A 53 -15.45 -2.10 11.60
CA ILE A 53 -15.47 -1.24 12.79
C ILE A 53 -16.68 -0.31 12.69
N ASN A 54 -17.51 -0.28 13.72
CA ASN A 54 -18.75 0.51 13.75
C ASN A 54 -19.12 0.91 15.18
N LYS A 55 -20.22 1.69 15.33
CA LYS A 55 -20.67 2.25 16.61
C LYS A 55 -20.86 1.21 17.73
N SER A 56 -21.22 -0.02 17.36
CA SER A 56 -21.49 -1.08 18.34
C SER A 56 -20.23 -1.81 18.84
N ASN A 57 -19.09 -1.71 18.14
CA ASN A 57 -17.88 -2.46 18.48
C ASN A 57 -16.60 -1.62 18.60
N VAL A 58 -16.62 -0.33 18.23
CA VAL A 58 -15.45 0.57 18.27
C VAL A 58 -14.77 0.62 19.65
N ARG A 59 -15.53 0.43 20.73
CA ARG A 59 -15.00 0.34 22.10
C ARG A 59 -14.01 -0.80 22.34
N LYS A 60 -13.94 -1.79 21.45
CA LYS A 60 -13.05 -2.95 21.54
C LYS A 60 -11.76 -2.76 20.73
N LEU A 61 -11.60 -1.64 20.04
CA LEU A 61 -10.43 -1.39 19.20
C LEU A 61 -9.18 -1.23 20.08
N VAL A 62 -8.13 -1.96 19.74
CA VAL A 62 -6.82 -1.93 20.43
C VAL A 62 -5.71 -1.75 19.40
N PRO A 63 -4.53 -1.21 19.80
CA PRO A 63 -3.40 -1.09 18.90
C PRO A 63 -2.97 -2.46 18.35
N ALA A 64 -2.78 -2.56 17.03
CA ALA A 64 -2.25 -3.76 16.39
C ALA A 64 -0.71 -3.75 16.33
N TRP A 65 -0.11 -2.58 16.07
CA TRP A 65 1.34 -2.38 15.97
C TRP A 65 1.68 -0.88 16.05
N SER A 66 2.98 -0.56 16.15
CA SER A 66 3.52 0.80 16.07
C SER A 66 4.87 0.77 15.34
N PHE A 67 5.23 1.86 14.65
CA PHE A 67 6.50 2.02 13.94
C PHE A 67 7.10 3.40 14.24
N SER A 68 8.38 3.42 14.63
CA SER A 68 9.11 4.66 14.93
C SER A 68 9.90 5.16 13.72
N PHE A 69 9.76 6.44 13.39
CA PHE A 69 10.60 7.10 12.36
C PHE A 69 12.02 7.47 12.84
N GLY A 70 12.36 7.11 14.09
CA GLY A 70 13.63 7.42 14.74
C GLY A 70 13.62 8.74 15.50
N GLY A 71 14.70 8.99 16.27
CA GLY A 71 14.75 10.07 17.26
C GLY A 71 15.25 11.43 16.78
N GLU A 72 16.00 11.49 15.68
CA GLU A 72 16.80 12.67 15.33
C GLU A 72 16.03 13.74 14.53
N LYS A 73 14.99 13.35 13.81
CA LYS A 73 14.21 14.25 12.94
C LYS A 73 12.73 14.10 13.23
N GLN A 74 12.23 14.90 14.18
CA GLN A 74 10.87 14.81 14.73
C GLN A 74 10.04 16.07 14.49
N ARG A 75 10.14 16.69 13.30
CA ARG A 75 9.19 17.75 12.95
C ARG A 75 7.80 17.16 12.68
N GLY A 76 6.82 18.02 12.37
CA GLY A 76 5.44 17.61 12.13
C GLY A 76 5.34 16.47 11.12
N GLN A 77 4.54 15.46 11.47
CA GLN A 77 4.18 14.34 10.59
C GLN A 77 2.78 14.63 10.03
N GLN A 78 2.69 14.93 8.73
CA GLN A 78 1.43 15.32 8.07
C GLN A 78 1.08 14.39 6.88
N SER A 79 1.78 13.26 6.78
CA SER A 79 1.59 12.33 5.67
C SER A 79 0.24 11.64 5.77
N GLN A 80 -0.47 11.53 4.63
CA GLN A 80 -1.53 10.56 4.46
C GLN A 80 -0.89 9.25 3.96
N PRO A 81 -0.96 8.14 4.72
CA PRO A 81 -0.49 6.86 4.25
C PRO A 81 -1.18 6.43 2.95
N LEU A 82 -0.41 5.83 2.04
CA LEU A 82 -0.93 5.08 0.90
C LEU A 82 -0.77 3.59 1.15
N ILE A 83 -1.71 2.79 0.64
CA ILE A 83 -1.70 1.33 0.79
C ILE A 83 -1.86 0.73 -0.60
N TYR A 84 -0.93 -0.17 -0.94
CA TYR A 84 -1.01 -0.93 -2.20
C TYR A 84 -0.28 -2.26 -2.03
N ASP A 85 -0.92 -3.36 -2.45
CA ASP A 85 -0.32 -4.70 -2.46
C ASP A 85 0.24 -5.12 -1.08
N GLY A 86 -0.55 -4.85 -0.03
CA GLY A 86 -0.20 -5.18 1.35
C GLY A 86 0.93 -4.33 1.96
N LYS A 87 1.39 -3.28 1.26
CA LYS A 87 2.45 -2.37 1.73
C LYS A 87 1.87 -1.00 2.04
N MET A 88 2.34 -0.42 3.14
CA MET A 88 2.03 0.96 3.53
C MET A 88 3.21 1.87 3.16
N TYR A 89 2.92 2.96 2.47
CA TYR A 89 3.88 3.99 2.08
C TYR A 89 3.58 5.27 2.86
N VAL A 90 4.55 5.73 3.66
CA VAL A 90 4.39 6.91 4.52
C VAL A 90 5.62 7.78 4.38
N THR A 91 5.42 9.09 4.34
CA THR A 91 6.53 10.05 4.37
C THR A 91 6.74 10.60 5.78
N GLY A 92 7.98 10.59 6.24
CA GLY A 92 8.41 11.26 7.46
C GLY A 92 8.76 12.72 7.22
N SER A 93 8.86 13.49 8.31
CA SER A 93 9.36 14.88 8.26
C SER A 93 10.70 14.97 7.51
N TYR A 94 10.94 16.10 6.84
CA TYR A 94 12.09 16.31 5.93
C TYR A 94 12.07 15.40 4.68
N SER A 95 10.88 15.06 4.19
CA SER A 95 10.67 14.28 2.96
C SER A 95 11.36 12.91 2.98
N ARG A 96 11.35 12.26 4.14
CA ARG A 96 11.89 10.90 4.30
C ARG A 96 10.83 9.89 3.86
N ILE A 97 11.24 8.78 3.26
CA ILE A 97 10.38 7.63 2.94
C ILE A 97 11.00 6.37 3.55
#